data_AF-A0A929FIQ4-F1
#
_entry.id   AF-A0A929FIQ4-F1
#
_cell.length_a   1.000
_cell.length_b   1.000
_cell.length_c   1.000
_cell.angle_alpha   90.00
_cell.angle_beta   90.00
_cell.angle_gamma   90.00
#
_symmetry.space_group_name_H-M   'P 1'
#
loop_
_entity.id
_entity.type
_entity.pdbx_description
1 polymer ?
#
loop_
_entity_poly.entity_id
_entity_poly.type
_entity_poly.pdbx_seq_one_letter_code
_entity_poly.pdbx_strand_id
1 'polypeptide(L)'
;MSLDPENDAIVRQYVQRVSELSKTKQHLLSQSELESIALEVGIAPEALQEARKTAQAHYERGLDYRQRNGWGAAIAELESALVLNPSHVDSHFQLALAYDGRYQQTKHQGDRQAALEHLNHCLGLEPDHRESKRLQQSWQKANIKPKKSLPIALFIALGSLAALLGSALLIMLQPVRLKSSSDIVEPRLSPITNTNAPELPADFKSANQPVESTNQRDEVDIPLVLTDSLSQAGIGIEVRRSRLNTYPNASFYNLSASLVNDSGQELETVTLLAEWLDENNQVVAQKSLQILDGQNSILQPGARFSFATLQETTPDIRQIRLSVPDTNNSPASTTSDAGKVVPIQ
;
A
#
# COMPACT_ATOMS: atom_id res chain seq x y z
N MET A 1 4.82 -18.57 27.74
CA MET A 1 5.60 -19.71 27.21
C MET A 1 6.81 -19.10 26.50
N SER A 2 8.02 -19.18 27.05
CA SER A 2 9.21 -18.72 26.33
C SER A 2 9.55 -19.72 25.24
N LEU A 3 9.60 -19.28 24.00
CA LEU A 3 10.19 -20.08 22.92
C LEU A 3 11.69 -20.22 23.20
N ASP A 4 12.21 -21.43 23.01
CA ASP A 4 13.63 -21.75 23.16
C ASP A 4 14.49 -20.83 22.25
N PRO A 5 15.63 -20.28 22.71
CA PRO A 5 16.54 -19.52 21.85
C PRO A 5 16.98 -20.28 20.58
N GLU A 6 17.01 -21.61 20.57
CA GLU A 6 17.24 -22.40 19.35
C GLU A 6 16.09 -22.20 18.34
N ASN A 7 14.85 -22.21 18.82
CA ASN A 7 13.65 -22.01 18.00
C ASN A 7 13.56 -20.56 17.45
N ASP A 8 14.07 -19.58 18.20
CA ASP A 8 14.17 -18.17 17.79
C ASP A 8 15.20 -17.97 16.65
N ALA A 9 16.33 -18.67 16.69
CA ALA A 9 17.28 -18.71 15.57
C ALA A 9 16.68 -19.37 14.32
N ILE A 10 15.92 -20.45 14.49
CA ILE A 10 15.23 -21.17 13.42
C ILE A 10 14.15 -20.30 12.74
N VAL A 11 13.36 -19.54 13.51
CA VAL A 11 12.38 -18.58 12.95
C VAL A 11 13.07 -17.45 12.17
N ARG A 12 14.21 -16.94 12.64
CA ARG A 12 15.02 -15.96 11.88
C ARG A 12 15.52 -16.53 10.55
N GLN A 13 16.06 -17.75 10.56
CA GLN A 13 16.49 -18.43 9.34
C GLN A 13 15.33 -18.64 8.36
N TYR A 14 14.15 -19.02 8.85
CA TYR A 14 12.93 -19.14 8.03
C TYR A 14 12.54 -17.82 7.35
N VAL A 15 12.39 -16.73 8.11
CA VAL A 15 12.01 -15.42 7.57
C VAL A 15 13.05 -14.92 6.56
N GLN A 16 14.33 -15.12 6.84
CA GLN A 16 15.40 -14.81 5.89
C GLN A 16 15.27 -15.64 4.60
N ARG A 17 15.11 -16.96 4.71
CA ARG A 17 15.05 -17.89 3.56
C ARG A 17 13.84 -17.62 2.68
N VAL A 18 12.70 -17.29 3.27
CA VAL A 18 11.48 -16.82 2.58
C VAL A 18 11.73 -15.48 1.85
N SER A 19 12.43 -14.54 2.48
CA SER A 19 12.82 -13.24 1.87
C SER A 19 13.79 -13.41 0.69
N GLU A 20 14.75 -14.33 0.79
CA GLU A 20 15.66 -14.67 -0.30
C GLU A 20 14.92 -15.32 -1.47
N LEU A 21 14.14 -16.36 -1.21
CA LEU A 21 13.48 -17.13 -2.27
C LEU A 21 12.37 -16.35 -2.97
N SER A 22 11.65 -15.47 -2.28
CA SER A 22 10.69 -14.55 -2.93
C SER A 22 11.38 -13.59 -3.91
N LYS A 23 12.58 -13.08 -3.58
CA LYS A 23 13.41 -12.30 -4.51
C LYS A 23 13.94 -13.13 -5.67
N THR A 24 14.47 -14.34 -5.41
CA THR A 24 15.05 -15.20 -6.45
C THR A 24 14.01 -15.72 -7.43
N LYS A 25 12.84 -16.17 -6.94
CA LYS A 25 11.82 -16.84 -7.75
C LYS A 25 10.89 -15.88 -8.51
N GLN A 26 10.91 -14.59 -8.19
CA GLN A 26 10.10 -13.53 -8.83
C GLN A 26 8.58 -13.81 -8.86
N HIS A 27 8.09 -14.65 -7.96
CA HIS A 27 6.66 -14.89 -7.72
C HIS A 27 6.39 -15.10 -6.23
N LEU A 28 5.12 -15.00 -5.83
CA LEU A 28 4.70 -15.25 -4.46
C LEU A 28 4.86 -16.73 -4.12
N LEU A 29 5.51 -16.99 -2.99
CA LEU A 29 5.70 -18.34 -2.47
C LEU A 29 4.37 -18.92 -2.01
N SER A 30 4.03 -20.10 -2.51
CA SER A 30 2.84 -20.87 -2.10
C SER A 30 3.00 -21.46 -0.69
N GLN A 31 1.88 -21.79 -0.05
CA GLN A 31 1.85 -22.46 1.27
C GLN A 31 2.75 -23.72 1.30
N SER A 32 2.76 -24.52 0.23
CA SER A 32 3.62 -25.70 0.09
C SER A 32 5.11 -25.39 -0.06
N GLU A 33 5.46 -24.26 -0.67
CA GLU A 33 6.85 -23.82 -0.75
C GLU A 33 7.35 -23.33 0.60
N LEU A 34 6.52 -22.56 1.32
CA LEU A 34 6.83 -22.16 2.70
C LEU A 34 7.02 -23.37 3.62
N GLU A 35 6.19 -24.43 3.46
CA GLU A 35 6.38 -25.71 4.16
C GLU A 35 7.69 -26.41 3.79
N SER A 36 8.08 -26.40 2.51
CA SER A 36 9.37 -26.97 2.07
C SER A 36 10.58 -26.20 2.62
N ILE A 37 10.46 -24.86 2.71
CA ILE A 37 11.48 -23.97 3.27
C ILE A 37 11.60 -24.18 4.79
N ALA A 38 10.47 -24.32 5.47
CA ALA A 38 10.43 -24.67 6.88
C ALA A 38 11.15 -26.00 7.16
N LEU A 39 10.94 -27.01 6.33
CA LEU A 39 11.68 -28.28 6.42
C LEU A 39 13.19 -28.10 6.14
N GLU A 40 13.56 -27.30 5.12
CA GLU A 40 14.95 -27.03 4.73
C GLU A 40 15.77 -26.39 5.88
N VAL A 41 15.18 -25.45 6.62
CA VAL A 41 15.83 -24.77 7.77
C VAL A 41 15.57 -25.48 9.12
N GLY A 42 15.04 -26.70 9.10
CA GLY A 42 14.89 -27.53 10.29
C GLY A 42 13.74 -27.16 11.24
N ILE A 43 12.75 -26.38 10.80
CA ILE A 43 11.55 -26.12 11.62
C ILE A 43 10.77 -27.42 11.80
N ALA A 44 10.55 -27.82 13.04
CA ALA A 44 9.67 -28.93 13.38
C ALA A 44 8.22 -28.65 12.92
N PRO A 45 7.47 -29.64 12.39
CA PRO A 45 6.07 -29.48 12.00
C PRO A 45 5.18 -28.88 13.11
N GLU A 46 5.46 -29.20 14.36
CA GLU A 46 4.78 -28.70 15.55
C GLU A 46 5.02 -27.20 15.76
N ALA A 47 6.25 -26.71 15.56
CA ALA A 47 6.58 -25.29 15.63
C ALA A 47 5.92 -24.50 14.49
N LEU A 48 5.88 -25.08 13.28
CA LEU A 48 5.15 -24.51 12.15
C LEU A 48 3.63 -24.50 12.39
N GLN A 49 3.07 -25.51 13.08
CA GLN A 49 1.66 -25.52 13.48
C GLN A 49 1.37 -24.43 14.52
N GLU A 50 2.26 -24.21 15.49
CA GLU A 50 2.10 -23.16 16.50
C GLU A 50 2.25 -21.74 15.90
N ALA A 51 3.17 -21.57 14.94
CA ALA A 51 3.27 -20.34 14.15
C ALA A 51 1.97 -20.07 13.37
N ARG A 52 1.35 -21.08 12.76
CA ARG A 52 0.04 -20.96 12.09
C ARG A 52 -1.10 -20.58 13.06
N LYS A 53 -1.17 -21.19 14.25
CA LYS A 53 -2.17 -20.79 15.27
C LYS A 53 -1.96 -19.34 15.72
N THR A 54 -0.70 -18.93 15.90
CA THR A 54 -0.35 -17.57 16.28
C THR A 54 -0.73 -16.57 15.18
N ALA A 55 -0.45 -16.90 13.91
CA ALA A 55 -0.89 -16.14 12.74
C ALA A 55 -2.41 -16.00 12.68
N GLN A 56 -3.15 -17.09 12.93
CA GLN A 56 -4.61 -17.10 12.98
C GLN A 56 -5.15 -16.19 14.09
N ALA A 57 -4.57 -16.23 15.29
CA ALA A 57 -4.97 -15.35 16.40
C ALA A 57 -4.70 -13.87 16.11
N HIS A 58 -3.61 -13.55 15.42
CA HIS A 58 -3.35 -12.20 14.89
C HIS A 58 -4.39 -11.80 13.83
N TYR A 59 -4.71 -12.69 12.89
CA TYR A 59 -5.73 -12.47 11.86
C TYR A 59 -7.11 -12.17 12.47
N GLU A 60 -7.55 -12.94 13.46
CA GLU A 60 -8.84 -12.77 14.12
C GLU A 60 -8.95 -11.43 14.87
N ARG A 61 -7.89 -11.01 15.58
CA ARG A 61 -7.84 -9.66 16.20
C ARG A 61 -7.85 -8.55 15.15
N GLY A 62 -7.11 -8.73 14.07
CA GLY A 62 -7.09 -7.81 12.94
C GLY A 62 -8.47 -7.63 12.30
N LEU A 63 -9.23 -8.71 12.16
CA LEU A 63 -10.61 -8.71 11.68
C LEU A 63 -11.56 -7.97 12.65
N ASP A 64 -11.46 -8.21 13.96
CA ASP A 64 -12.26 -7.48 14.97
C ASP A 64 -11.99 -5.97 14.94
N TYR A 65 -10.71 -5.56 14.94
CA TYR A 65 -10.37 -4.15 14.79
C TYR A 65 -10.90 -3.56 13.48
N ARG A 66 -10.84 -4.30 12.37
CA ARG A 66 -11.37 -3.83 11.08
C ARG A 66 -12.88 -3.63 11.12
N GLN A 67 -13.62 -4.55 11.74
CA GLN A 67 -15.08 -4.42 11.90
C GLN A 67 -15.47 -3.20 12.75
N ARG A 68 -14.61 -2.80 13.70
CA ARG A 68 -14.76 -1.59 14.53
C ARG A 68 -14.25 -0.31 13.85
N ASN A 69 -13.87 -0.36 12.57
CA ASN A 69 -13.19 0.73 11.83
C ASN A 69 -11.85 1.19 12.46
N GLY A 70 -11.25 0.36 13.30
CA GLY A 70 -9.94 0.60 13.95
C GLY A 70 -8.78 0.32 12.99
N TRP A 71 -8.78 0.98 11.83
CA TRP A 71 -7.95 0.60 10.67
C TRP A 71 -6.45 0.46 10.99
N GLY A 72 -5.89 1.35 11.82
CA GLY A 72 -4.48 1.27 12.21
C GLY A 72 -4.14 0.01 13.01
N ALA A 73 -4.99 -0.37 13.96
CA ALA A 73 -4.81 -1.59 14.76
C ALA A 73 -5.09 -2.86 13.94
N ALA A 74 -6.10 -2.81 13.06
CA ALA A 74 -6.38 -3.88 12.11
C ALA A 74 -5.17 -4.18 11.22
N ILE A 75 -4.58 -3.14 10.63
CA ILE A 75 -3.39 -3.25 9.78
C ILE A 75 -2.21 -3.85 10.56
N ALA A 76 -1.97 -3.39 11.79
CA ALA A 76 -0.87 -3.91 12.62
C ALA A 76 -1.01 -5.41 12.90
N GLU A 77 -2.18 -5.86 13.38
CA GLU A 77 -2.44 -7.27 13.68
C GLU A 77 -2.38 -8.16 12.42
N LEU A 78 -2.94 -7.71 11.29
CA LEU A 78 -2.92 -8.50 10.06
C LEU A 78 -1.52 -8.59 9.43
N GLU A 79 -0.68 -7.57 9.58
CA GLU A 79 0.73 -7.65 9.17
C GLU A 79 1.53 -8.63 10.07
N SER A 80 1.28 -8.65 11.38
CA SER A 80 1.85 -9.69 12.26
C SER A 80 1.41 -11.10 11.85
N ALA A 81 0.17 -11.28 11.38
CA ALA A 81 -0.27 -12.55 10.82
C ALA A 81 0.53 -12.94 9.56
N LEU A 82 0.84 -11.98 8.68
CA LEU A 82 1.63 -12.22 7.46
C LEU A 82 3.12 -12.46 7.73
N VAL A 83 3.69 -11.94 8.82
CA VAL A 83 5.07 -12.30 9.22
C VAL A 83 5.18 -13.80 9.49
N LEU A 84 4.14 -14.40 10.09
CA LEU A 84 4.10 -15.80 10.48
C LEU A 84 3.55 -16.73 9.38
N ASN A 85 2.59 -16.26 8.58
CA ASN A 85 2.12 -16.95 7.37
C ASN A 85 2.07 -15.99 6.16
N PRO A 86 3.20 -15.79 5.46
CA PRO A 86 3.28 -14.90 4.30
C PRO A 86 2.35 -15.25 3.13
N SER A 87 1.89 -16.49 3.03
CA SER A 87 0.95 -16.93 1.97
C SER A 87 -0.52 -16.85 2.39
N HIS A 88 -0.86 -16.19 3.51
CA HIS A 88 -2.23 -16.15 3.99
C HIS A 88 -3.10 -15.17 3.19
N VAL A 89 -3.83 -15.71 2.20
CA VAL A 89 -4.72 -14.98 1.28
C VAL A 89 -5.70 -14.09 2.04
N ASP A 90 -6.34 -14.64 3.08
CA ASP A 90 -7.30 -13.90 3.90
C ASP A 90 -6.67 -12.72 4.63
N SER A 91 -5.45 -12.85 5.18
CA SER A 91 -4.76 -11.71 5.81
C SER A 91 -4.45 -10.61 4.81
N HIS A 92 -3.99 -10.96 3.60
CA HIS A 92 -3.79 -9.99 2.52
C HIS A 92 -5.10 -9.29 2.13
N PHE A 93 -6.21 -10.03 2.02
CA PHE A 93 -7.49 -9.43 1.64
C PHE A 93 -8.06 -8.52 2.74
N GLN A 94 -8.00 -8.94 4.01
CA GLN A 94 -8.40 -8.08 5.13
C GLN A 94 -7.50 -6.85 5.26
N LEU A 95 -6.20 -6.94 4.93
CA LEU A 95 -5.31 -5.77 4.86
C LEU A 95 -5.74 -4.81 3.76
N ALA A 96 -6.04 -5.31 2.56
CA ALA A 96 -6.54 -4.48 1.48
C ALA A 96 -7.82 -3.73 1.88
N LEU A 97 -8.74 -4.39 2.60
CA LEU A 97 -9.95 -3.75 3.14
C LEU A 97 -9.64 -2.75 4.26
N ALA A 98 -8.66 -3.01 5.13
CA ALA A 98 -8.30 -2.10 6.22
C ALA A 98 -7.57 -0.85 5.69
N TYR A 99 -6.69 -1.01 4.71
CA TYR A 99 -6.05 0.09 3.98
C TYR A 99 -7.08 0.89 3.14
N ASP A 100 -8.05 0.23 2.48
CA ASP A 100 -9.16 0.94 1.81
C ASP A 100 -10.02 1.73 2.81
N GLY A 101 -10.42 1.14 3.94
CA GLY A 101 -11.14 1.84 5.01
C GLY A 101 -10.38 3.06 5.53
N ARG A 102 -9.07 2.94 5.76
CA ARG A 102 -8.23 4.07 6.17
C ARG A 102 -8.11 5.12 5.08
N TYR A 103 -7.93 4.72 3.81
CA TYR A 103 -7.96 5.63 2.67
C TYR A 103 -9.29 6.38 2.58
N GLN A 104 -10.42 5.71 2.79
CA GLN A 104 -11.74 6.36 2.74
C GLN A 104 -11.84 7.47 3.80
N GLN A 105 -11.21 7.30 4.97
CA GLN A 105 -11.14 8.30 6.04
C GLN A 105 -10.10 9.42 5.78
N THR A 106 -8.88 9.08 5.36
CA THR A 106 -7.73 10.01 5.28
C THR A 106 -7.50 10.62 3.90
N LYS A 107 -8.02 9.99 2.84
CA LYS A 107 -7.68 10.19 1.42
C LYS A 107 -6.19 10.06 1.09
N HIS A 108 -5.40 9.47 1.99
CA HIS A 108 -3.96 9.32 1.85
C HIS A 108 -3.61 8.33 0.74
N GLN A 109 -3.05 8.79 -0.39
CA GLN A 109 -2.80 7.95 -1.58
C GLN A 109 -1.89 6.74 -1.30
N GLY A 110 -1.09 6.79 -0.24
CA GLY A 110 -0.31 5.65 0.22
C GLY A 110 -1.15 4.45 0.68
N ASP A 111 -2.28 4.70 1.34
CA ASP A 111 -3.18 3.63 1.79
C ASP A 111 -3.85 2.96 0.58
N ARG A 112 -4.19 3.76 -0.44
CA ARG A 112 -4.64 3.25 -1.75
C ARG A 112 -3.61 2.35 -2.43
N GLN A 113 -2.34 2.72 -2.41
CA GLN A 113 -1.26 1.93 -3.00
C GLN A 113 -1.11 0.59 -2.27
N ALA A 114 -1.03 0.61 -0.93
CA ALA A 114 -0.94 -0.61 -0.11
C ALA A 114 -2.16 -1.54 -0.28
N ALA A 115 -3.37 -0.98 -0.40
CA ALA A 115 -4.56 -1.76 -0.70
C ALA A 115 -4.47 -2.50 -2.05
N LEU A 116 -4.02 -1.82 -3.10
CA LEU A 116 -3.81 -2.43 -4.43
C LEU A 116 -2.70 -3.48 -4.42
N GLU A 117 -1.62 -3.24 -3.67
CA GLU A 117 -0.51 -4.18 -3.52
C GLU A 117 -0.96 -5.49 -2.87
N HIS A 118 -1.69 -5.44 -1.75
CA HIS A 118 -2.20 -6.64 -1.10
C HIS A 118 -3.29 -7.34 -1.93
N LEU A 119 -4.07 -6.61 -2.73
CA LEU A 119 -4.97 -7.21 -3.72
C LEU A 119 -4.21 -7.98 -4.80
N ASN A 120 -3.07 -7.47 -5.27
CA ASN A 120 -2.21 -8.18 -6.21
C ASN A 120 -1.61 -9.44 -5.57
N HIS A 121 -1.23 -9.39 -4.28
CA HIS A 121 -0.77 -10.57 -3.54
C HIS A 121 -1.88 -11.64 -3.45
N CYS A 122 -3.11 -11.25 -3.11
CA CYS A 122 -4.26 -12.18 -3.13
C CYS A 122 -4.43 -12.86 -4.49
N LEU A 123 -4.35 -12.09 -5.58
CA LEU A 123 -4.57 -12.60 -6.94
C LEU A 123 -3.36 -13.39 -7.49
N GLY A 124 -2.18 -13.22 -6.91
CA GLY A 124 -1.00 -14.05 -7.20
C GLY A 124 -1.09 -15.44 -6.54
N LEU A 125 -1.62 -15.51 -5.32
CA LEU A 125 -1.84 -16.76 -4.58
C LEU A 125 -3.10 -17.50 -5.06
N GLU A 126 -4.21 -16.76 -5.16
CA GLU A 126 -5.50 -17.25 -5.63
C GLU A 126 -6.00 -16.39 -6.81
N PRO A 127 -5.65 -16.78 -8.05
CA PRO A 127 -6.08 -16.08 -9.26
C PRO A 127 -7.59 -15.94 -9.42
N ASP A 128 -8.42 -16.68 -8.68
CA ASP A 128 -9.88 -16.60 -8.70
C ASP A 128 -10.53 -15.99 -7.45
N HIS A 129 -9.75 -15.33 -6.58
CA HIS A 129 -10.27 -14.62 -5.41
C HIS A 129 -11.24 -13.48 -5.82
N ARG A 130 -12.55 -13.79 -5.80
CA ARG A 130 -13.61 -12.97 -6.40
C ARG A 130 -13.72 -11.60 -5.77
N GLU A 131 -13.57 -11.53 -4.45
CA GLU A 131 -13.68 -10.28 -3.70
C GLU A 131 -12.52 -9.34 -4.01
N SER A 132 -11.30 -9.89 -4.15
CA SER A 132 -10.13 -9.09 -4.56
C SER A 132 -10.28 -8.54 -5.98
N LYS A 133 -10.73 -9.36 -6.95
CA LYS A 133 -11.06 -8.87 -8.31
C LYS A 133 -12.09 -7.74 -8.25
N ARG A 134 -13.14 -7.88 -7.45
CA ARG A 134 -14.22 -6.89 -7.32
C ARG A 134 -13.71 -5.58 -6.73
N LEU A 135 -12.93 -5.62 -5.66
CA LEU A 135 -12.37 -4.43 -5.01
C LEU A 135 -11.37 -3.71 -5.93
N GLN A 136 -10.47 -4.46 -6.56
CA GLN A 136 -9.51 -3.91 -7.53
C GLN A 136 -10.25 -3.20 -8.70
N GLN A 137 -11.34 -3.78 -9.21
CA GLN A 137 -12.17 -3.17 -10.25
C GLN A 137 -12.89 -1.88 -9.78
N SER A 138 -13.35 -1.78 -8.52
CA SER A 138 -13.94 -0.52 -8.02
C SER A 138 -12.89 0.59 -7.94
N TRP A 139 -11.65 0.27 -7.54
CA TRP A 139 -10.54 1.22 -7.56
C TRP A 139 -10.14 1.69 -8.96
N GLN A 140 -10.18 0.80 -9.96
CA GLN A 140 -9.97 1.14 -11.37
C GLN A 140 -11.08 2.07 -11.88
N LYS A 141 -12.36 1.74 -11.62
CA LYS A 141 -13.51 2.57 -12.02
C LYS A 141 -13.49 3.96 -11.38
N ALA A 142 -13.07 4.07 -10.12
CA ALA A 142 -12.90 5.36 -9.44
C ALA A 142 -11.82 6.25 -10.07
N ASN A 143 -10.85 5.68 -10.80
CA ASN A 143 -9.86 6.43 -11.58
C ASN A 143 -10.37 6.91 -12.95
N ILE A 144 -11.47 6.34 -13.47
CA ILE A 144 -12.07 6.78 -14.73
C ILE A 144 -12.89 8.03 -14.46
N LYS A 145 -12.30 9.21 -14.72
CA LYS A 145 -13.06 10.48 -14.74
C LYS A 145 -14.27 10.29 -15.67
N PRO A 146 -15.50 10.63 -15.25
CA PRO A 146 -16.66 10.48 -16.10
C PRO A 146 -16.44 11.29 -17.37
N LYS A 147 -16.41 10.59 -18.52
CA LYS A 147 -16.22 11.20 -19.83
C LYS A 147 -17.36 12.20 -20.00
N LYS A 148 -17.06 13.51 -19.98
CA LYS A 148 -18.06 14.56 -20.20
C LYS A 148 -18.71 14.29 -21.55
N SER A 149 -19.90 13.71 -21.55
CA SER A 149 -20.69 13.55 -22.76
C SER A 149 -20.99 14.96 -23.26
N LEU A 150 -20.44 15.28 -24.43
CA LEU A 150 -20.73 16.53 -25.11
C LEU A 150 -22.26 16.62 -25.22
N PRO A 151 -22.91 17.71 -24.77
CA PRO A 151 -24.37 17.76 -24.73
C PRO A 151 -24.90 17.53 -26.14
N ILE A 152 -25.91 16.68 -26.28
CA ILE A 152 -26.50 16.27 -27.57
C ILE A 152 -26.96 17.51 -28.39
N ALA A 153 -27.26 18.61 -27.71
CA ALA A 153 -27.47 19.93 -28.29
C ALA A 153 -26.38 20.39 -29.28
N LEU A 154 -25.10 20.01 -29.10
CA LEU A 154 -24.03 20.39 -30.04
C LEU A 154 -24.16 19.66 -31.39
N PHE A 155 -24.61 18.40 -31.39
CA PHE A 155 -24.91 17.66 -32.62
C PHE A 155 -26.17 18.19 -33.31
N ILE A 156 -27.19 18.61 -32.54
CA ILE A 156 -28.38 19.27 -33.08
C ILE A 156 -28.01 20.62 -33.71
N ALA A 157 -27.12 21.40 -33.08
CA ALA A 157 -26.61 22.66 -33.62
C ALA A 157 -25.85 22.47 -34.95
N LEU A 158 -24.91 21.50 -35.03
CA LEU A 158 -24.21 21.20 -36.28
C LEU A 158 -25.16 20.68 -37.38
N GLY A 159 -26.17 19.87 -37.01
CA GLY A 159 -27.21 19.42 -37.94
C GLY A 159 -28.02 20.58 -38.52
N SER A 160 -28.36 21.58 -37.70
CA SER A 160 -29.09 22.77 -38.16
C SER A 160 -28.26 23.67 -39.10
N LEU A 161 -26.93 23.73 -38.91
CA LEU A 161 -26.05 24.50 -39.78
C LEU A 161 -25.89 23.85 -41.16
N ALA A 162 -25.83 22.51 -41.22
CA ALA A 162 -25.84 21.77 -42.49
C ALA A 162 -27.18 21.91 -43.25
N ALA A 163 -28.31 21.92 -42.53
CA ALA A 163 -29.63 22.15 -43.12
C ALA A 163 -29.77 23.56 -43.71
N LEU A 164 -29.23 24.59 -43.05
CA LEU A 164 -29.23 25.96 -43.58
C LEU A 164 -28.41 26.10 -44.87
N LEU A 165 -27.23 25.49 -44.95
CA LEU A 165 -26.41 25.49 -46.17
C LEU A 165 -27.05 24.67 -47.32
N GLY A 166 -27.77 23.58 -47.00
CA GLY A 166 -28.55 22.83 -48.00
C GLY A 166 -29.81 23.58 -48.50
N SER A 167 -30.41 24.42 -47.65
CA SER A 167 -31.66 25.12 -47.97
C SER A 167 -31.52 26.21 -49.06
N ALA A 168 -30.31 26.71 -49.30
CA ALA A 168 -30.05 27.75 -50.29
C ALA A 168 -30.15 27.27 -51.75
N LEU A 169 -30.10 25.95 -52.01
CA LEU A 169 -30.07 25.38 -53.36
C LEU A 169 -31.43 24.82 -53.83
N LEU A 170 -32.46 24.80 -52.99
CA LEU A 170 -33.73 24.09 -53.24
C LEU A 170 -34.99 24.98 -53.31
N ILE A 171 -34.82 26.30 -53.43
CA ILE A 171 -35.94 27.28 -53.51
C ILE A 171 -36.29 27.67 -54.97
N MET A 172 -35.61 27.13 -55.99
CA MET A 172 -35.82 27.56 -57.39
C MET A 172 -36.91 26.80 -58.18
N LEU A 173 -37.42 25.66 -57.70
CA LEU A 173 -38.31 24.77 -58.48
C LEU A 173 -39.37 24.06 -57.63
N GLN A 174 -40.57 24.65 -57.49
CA GLN A 174 -41.90 23.99 -57.53
C GLN A 174 -43.01 24.99 -57.09
N PRO A 175 -44.12 25.15 -57.85
CA PRO A 175 -45.30 25.90 -57.39
C PRO A 175 -46.50 24.98 -56.99
N VAL A 176 -47.52 25.61 -56.38
CA VAL A 176 -48.97 25.21 -56.32
C VAL A 176 -49.55 24.63 -54.99
N ARG A 177 -50.37 25.50 -54.33
CA ARG A 177 -51.68 25.31 -53.61
C ARG A 177 -51.85 24.21 -52.54
N LEU A 178 -52.17 24.52 -51.27
CA LEU A 178 -53.38 25.15 -50.64
C LEU A 178 -54.52 24.18 -50.23
N LYS A 179 -54.66 23.93 -48.90
CA LYS A 179 -55.90 23.79 -48.08
C LYS A 179 -55.49 23.40 -46.63
N SER A 180 -56.21 23.61 -45.51
CA SER A 180 -57.10 24.69 -44.98
C SER A 180 -57.57 24.23 -43.58
N SER A 181 -57.62 25.09 -42.54
CA SER A 181 -58.47 25.01 -41.30
C SER A 181 -58.41 23.70 -40.46
N SER A 182 -58.65 23.57 -39.14
CA SER A 182 -59.05 24.39 -37.98
C SER A 182 -58.99 23.44 -36.72
N ASP A 183 -58.94 23.83 -35.43
CA ASP A 183 -58.72 25.13 -34.77
C ASP A 183 -58.31 24.98 -33.28
N ILE A 184 -57.94 26.11 -32.65
CA ILE A 184 -57.91 26.51 -31.21
C ILE A 184 -58.19 25.48 -30.07
N VAL A 185 -57.38 25.53 -28.99
CA VAL A 185 -57.72 25.61 -27.53
C VAL A 185 -56.77 24.76 -26.65
N GLU A 186 -55.89 25.46 -25.94
CA GLU A 186 -55.33 25.03 -24.64
C GLU A 186 -56.27 25.58 -23.53
N PRO A 187 -56.39 24.97 -22.32
CA PRO A 187 -55.51 25.47 -21.24
C PRO A 187 -55.23 24.58 -19.99
N ARG A 188 -54.26 25.08 -19.20
CA ARG A 188 -54.14 25.08 -17.72
C ARG A 188 -53.52 23.89 -16.96
N LEU A 189 -52.51 24.27 -16.16
CA LEU A 189 -51.93 23.52 -15.04
C LEU A 189 -52.84 23.51 -13.79
N SER A 190 -52.57 22.54 -12.90
CA SER A 190 -52.53 22.75 -11.44
C SER A 190 -51.55 21.73 -10.80
N PRO A 191 -50.79 22.10 -9.75
CA PRO A 191 -49.90 21.19 -9.00
C PRO A 191 -50.64 20.54 -7.80
N ILE A 192 -49.98 19.67 -7.02
CA ILE A 192 -49.95 19.65 -5.52
C ILE A 192 -49.21 18.40 -4.93
N THR A 193 -48.32 18.68 -3.96
CA THR A 193 -47.64 17.86 -2.91
C THR A 193 -47.15 16.41 -3.07
N ASN A 194 -45.86 16.23 -2.76
CA ASN A 194 -45.26 15.34 -1.74
C ASN A 194 -46.16 14.32 -1.01
N THR A 195 -45.68 13.08 -0.79
CA THR A 195 -45.05 12.69 0.51
C THR A 195 -44.40 11.28 0.52
N ASN A 196 -43.46 11.10 1.45
CA ASN A 196 -42.98 9.86 2.09
C ASN A 196 -42.00 8.92 1.36
N ALA A 197 -40.73 9.00 1.78
CA ALA A 197 -39.80 7.88 1.85
C ALA A 197 -39.95 7.14 3.21
N PRO A 198 -39.59 5.85 3.35
CA PRO A 198 -39.61 5.14 4.62
C PRO A 198 -38.27 5.23 5.39
N GLU A 199 -38.34 5.43 6.70
CA GLU A 199 -37.22 5.29 7.63
C GLU A 199 -36.99 3.81 8.03
N LEU A 200 -35.76 3.49 8.47
CA LEU A 200 -35.41 2.21 9.10
C LEU A 200 -35.26 2.41 10.62
N PRO A 201 -35.76 1.48 11.47
CA PRO A 201 -35.84 1.70 12.91
C PRO A 201 -34.51 1.51 13.63
N ALA A 202 -34.33 2.26 14.70
CA ALA A 202 -33.22 2.11 15.65
C ALA A 202 -33.64 1.24 16.83
N ASP A 203 -32.89 0.16 17.11
CA ASP A 203 -32.67 -0.34 18.47
C ASP A 203 -31.60 -1.43 18.51
N PHE A 204 -30.38 -1.08 18.94
CA PHE A 204 -29.44 -2.00 19.59
C PHE A 204 -28.54 -1.20 20.54
N LYS A 205 -28.91 -1.15 21.82
CA LYS A 205 -28.12 -0.52 22.88
C LYS A 205 -27.11 -1.50 23.46
N SER A 206 -25.85 -1.06 23.45
CA SER A 206 -24.84 -1.21 24.52
C SER A 206 -24.87 -2.47 25.40
N ALA A 207 -23.86 -3.31 25.22
CA ALA A 207 -23.34 -4.18 26.26
C ALA A 207 -21.79 -4.18 26.20
N ASN A 208 -21.18 -3.06 26.61
CA ASN A 208 -19.72 -3.01 26.81
C ASN A 208 -19.34 -3.75 28.10
N GLN A 209 -18.53 -4.79 27.97
CA GLN A 209 -17.53 -5.15 28.99
C GLN A 209 -16.19 -5.38 28.30
N PRO A 210 -15.11 -4.71 28.73
CA PRO A 210 -13.77 -5.05 28.26
C PRO A 210 -13.31 -6.34 28.95
N VAL A 211 -13.02 -7.37 28.18
CA VAL A 211 -12.24 -8.51 28.69
C VAL A 211 -10.77 -8.10 28.60
N GLU A 212 -10.14 -7.86 29.75
CA GLU A 212 -8.69 -7.65 29.82
C GLU A 212 -7.96 -8.94 29.44
N SER A 213 -7.47 -9.01 28.20
CA SER A 213 -6.48 -10.01 27.79
C SER A 213 -5.07 -9.45 28.03
N THR A 214 -4.50 -9.74 29.20
CA THR A 214 -3.15 -9.34 29.60
C THR A 214 -2.09 -10.03 28.74
N ASN A 215 -1.70 -9.40 27.63
CA ASN A 215 -0.47 -9.68 26.90
C ASN A 215 0.33 -8.38 26.84
N GLN A 216 1.39 -8.29 27.65
CA GLN A 216 2.30 -7.15 27.64
C GLN A 216 2.98 -7.07 26.26
N ARG A 217 2.58 -6.06 25.49
CA ARG A 217 3.21 -5.64 24.24
C ARG A 217 3.66 -4.19 24.43
N ASP A 218 4.96 -3.99 24.55
CA ASP A 218 5.55 -2.66 24.56
C ASP A 218 5.73 -2.20 23.11
N GLU A 219 4.64 -1.72 22.51
CA GLU A 219 4.65 -1.07 21.20
C GLU A 219 5.09 0.39 21.38
N VAL A 220 6.27 0.73 20.83
CA VAL A 220 6.85 2.08 20.98
C VAL A 220 6.96 2.73 19.60
N ASP A 221 6.29 3.87 19.41
CA ASP A 221 6.51 4.73 18.24
C ASP A 221 7.90 5.41 18.39
N ILE A 222 8.79 5.18 17.43
CA ILE A 222 10.17 5.69 17.44
C ILE A 222 10.27 6.91 16.51
N PRO A 223 10.86 8.05 16.92
CA PRO A 223 11.03 9.20 16.04
C PRO A 223 11.99 8.90 14.88
N LEU A 224 11.60 9.36 13.68
CA LEU A 224 12.42 9.35 12.47
C LEU A 224 13.01 10.75 12.24
N VAL A 225 14.34 10.84 12.18
CA VAL A 225 15.07 12.08 11.87
C VAL A 225 15.57 12.01 10.43
N LEU A 226 15.17 12.99 9.64
CA LEU A 226 15.60 13.18 8.26
C LEU A 226 16.79 14.14 8.25
N THR A 227 17.89 13.77 7.59
CA THR A 227 19.07 14.64 7.47
C THR A 227 18.94 15.67 6.34
N ASP A 228 19.74 16.74 6.41
CA ASP A 228 19.85 17.72 5.33
C ASP A 228 20.32 17.12 4.00
N SER A 229 21.00 15.96 3.98
CA SER A 229 21.37 15.29 2.72
C SER A 229 20.15 14.81 1.92
N LEU A 230 19.00 14.56 2.57
CA LEU A 230 17.74 14.29 1.87
C LEU A 230 17.20 15.55 1.19
N SER A 231 17.13 16.68 1.91
CA SER A 231 16.61 17.93 1.35
C SER A 231 17.53 18.52 0.27
N GLN A 232 18.85 18.38 0.42
CA GLN A 232 19.85 18.74 -0.60
C GLN A 232 19.74 17.88 -1.87
N ALA A 233 19.37 16.60 -1.75
CA ALA A 233 19.07 15.73 -2.88
C ALA A 233 17.66 15.97 -3.48
N GLY A 234 16.85 16.87 -2.91
CA GLY A 234 15.47 17.07 -3.32
C GLY A 234 14.58 15.85 -3.03
N ILE A 235 14.83 15.17 -1.91
CA ILE A 235 14.12 13.97 -1.49
C ILE A 235 13.32 14.26 -0.22
N GLY A 236 12.00 14.22 -0.32
CA GLY A 236 11.09 14.20 0.82
C GLY A 236 10.83 12.78 1.31
N ILE A 237 10.55 12.59 2.61
CA ILE A 237 10.13 11.31 3.19
C ILE A 237 8.82 11.49 3.96
N GLU A 238 7.75 10.89 3.46
CA GLU A 238 6.44 10.83 4.12
C GLU A 238 6.32 9.53 4.93
N VAL A 239 6.46 9.62 6.25
CA VAL A 239 6.38 8.46 7.15
C VAL A 239 4.94 7.97 7.30
N ARG A 240 4.71 6.66 7.11
CA ARG A 240 3.43 6.00 7.38
C ARG A 240 3.46 5.13 8.64
N ARG A 241 4.63 4.59 8.97
CA ARG A 241 4.91 3.86 10.22
C ARG A 241 6.38 4.01 10.59
N SER A 242 6.65 4.18 11.87
CA SER A 242 7.98 4.11 12.49
C SER A 242 7.81 3.51 13.88
N ARG A 243 7.91 2.18 14.00
CA ARG A 243 7.55 1.44 15.22
C ARG A 243 8.57 0.40 15.61
N LEU A 244 8.85 0.33 16.90
CA LEU A 244 9.52 -0.78 17.55
C LEU A 244 8.46 -1.73 18.12
N ASN A 245 8.55 -2.99 17.74
CA ASN A 245 7.79 -4.10 18.32
C ASN A 245 8.77 -4.98 19.12
N THR A 246 8.72 -4.85 20.45
CA THR A 246 9.53 -5.66 21.36
C THR A 246 8.80 -6.94 21.74
N TYR A 247 9.47 -8.07 21.52
CA TYR A 247 9.06 -9.40 21.96
C TYR A 247 10.05 -9.90 23.03
N PRO A 248 9.72 -10.93 23.83
CA PRO A 248 10.59 -11.39 24.92
C PRO A 248 12.04 -11.74 24.54
N ASN A 249 12.27 -12.16 23.29
CA ASN A 249 13.57 -12.64 22.81
C ASN A 249 14.19 -11.78 21.67
N ALA A 250 13.41 -10.89 21.04
CA ALA A 250 13.82 -10.14 19.86
C ALA A 250 13.05 -8.83 19.75
N SER A 251 13.67 -7.79 19.17
CA SER A 251 12.98 -6.53 18.86
C SER A 251 13.06 -6.23 17.37
N PHE A 252 11.93 -5.90 16.76
CA PHE A 252 11.85 -5.59 15.34
C PHE A 252 11.33 -4.18 15.14
N TYR A 253 12.08 -3.39 14.38
CA TYR A 253 11.66 -2.08 13.94
C TYR A 253 11.07 -2.16 12.52
N ASN A 254 9.85 -1.64 12.38
CA ASN A 254 9.11 -1.56 11.12
C ASN A 254 8.98 -0.09 10.68
N LEU A 255 9.66 0.24 9.58
CA LEU A 255 9.50 1.50 8.86
C LEU A 255 8.71 1.25 7.59
N SER A 256 7.65 2.03 7.40
CA SER A 256 6.92 2.14 6.14
C SER A 256 6.80 3.61 5.78
N ALA A 257 7.27 4.01 4.61
CA ALA A 257 7.32 5.41 4.21
C ALA A 257 7.10 5.57 2.69
N SER A 258 6.99 6.81 2.25
CA SER A 258 7.01 7.18 0.82
C SER A 258 8.15 8.14 0.58
N LEU A 259 9.00 7.82 -0.38
CA LEU A 259 9.92 8.78 -0.96
C LEU A 259 9.15 9.73 -1.87
N VAL A 260 9.35 11.03 -1.71
CA VAL A 260 8.79 12.10 -2.55
C VAL A 260 9.92 12.74 -3.35
N ASN A 261 9.74 12.88 -4.65
CA ASN A 261 10.71 13.59 -5.49
C ASN A 261 10.39 15.09 -5.54
N ASP A 262 11.11 15.89 -4.75
CA ASP A 262 11.01 17.35 -4.71
C ASP A 262 12.14 18.05 -5.50
N SER A 263 13.05 17.28 -6.13
CA SER A 263 14.26 17.78 -6.81
C SER A 263 14.00 18.57 -8.10
N GLY A 264 12.77 18.50 -8.64
CA GLY A 264 12.42 19.08 -9.94
C GLY A 264 13.00 18.34 -11.16
N GLN A 265 13.80 17.30 -10.96
CA GLN A 265 14.37 16.43 -11.99
C GLN A 265 13.86 14.99 -11.82
N GLU A 266 14.05 14.13 -12.82
CA GLU A 266 13.71 12.70 -12.68
C GLU A 266 14.78 11.99 -11.81
N LEU A 267 14.34 11.12 -10.89
CA LEU A 267 15.23 10.30 -10.07
C LEU A 267 15.22 8.86 -10.60
N GLU A 268 16.34 8.39 -11.12
CA GLU A 268 16.50 7.01 -11.64
C GLU A 268 17.05 6.06 -10.57
N THR A 269 18.01 6.52 -9.77
CA THR A 269 18.62 5.74 -8.68
C THR A 269 18.54 6.51 -7.37
N VAL A 270 18.14 5.82 -6.30
CA VAL A 270 18.15 6.36 -4.95
C VAL A 270 18.49 5.23 -3.98
N THR A 271 19.54 5.44 -3.20
CA THR A 271 19.88 4.63 -2.02
C THR A 271 19.77 5.52 -0.80
N LEU A 272 19.09 5.04 0.24
CA LEU A 272 19.07 5.67 1.56
C LEU A 272 19.92 4.84 2.52
N LEU A 273 20.62 5.50 3.44
CA LEU A 273 21.19 4.86 4.62
C LEU A 273 20.20 5.05 5.77
N ALA A 274 19.78 3.95 6.37
CA ALA A 274 19.05 3.95 7.62
C ALA A 274 20.00 3.58 8.77
N GLU A 275 20.04 4.41 9.81
CA GLU A 275 20.79 4.18 11.05
C GLU A 275 19.80 4.06 12.22
N TRP A 276 19.95 3.03 13.04
CA TRP A 276 19.21 2.81 14.27
C TRP A 276 20.08 3.29 15.43
N LEU A 277 19.57 4.21 16.25
CA LEU A 277 20.33 4.83 17.33
C LEU A 277 19.72 4.55 18.70
N ASP A 278 20.60 4.24 19.66
CA ASP A 278 20.27 4.11 21.09
C ASP A 278 20.00 5.47 21.76
N GLU A 279 19.77 5.45 23.06
CA GLU A 279 19.60 6.66 23.89
C GLU A 279 20.85 7.56 23.98
N ASN A 280 22.03 7.04 23.60
CA ASN A 280 23.30 7.77 23.58
C ASN A 280 23.66 8.31 22.18
N ASN A 281 22.76 8.18 21.19
CA ASN A 281 23.00 8.44 19.77
C ASN A 281 24.14 7.59 19.14
N GLN A 282 24.41 6.39 19.67
CA GLN A 282 25.28 5.40 19.04
C GLN A 282 24.50 4.55 18.04
N VAL A 283 25.10 4.27 16.88
CA VAL A 283 24.48 3.46 15.83
C VAL A 283 24.58 1.98 16.21
N VAL A 284 23.46 1.38 16.63
CA VAL A 284 23.36 -0.03 17.03
C VAL A 284 23.06 -0.97 15.85
N ALA A 285 22.45 -0.44 14.78
CA ALA A 285 22.29 -1.14 13.51
C ALA A 285 22.29 -0.12 12.35
N GLN A 286 22.64 -0.56 11.15
CA GLN A 286 22.52 0.25 9.93
C GLN A 286 22.18 -0.61 8.72
N LYS A 287 21.53 -0.02 7.72
CA LYS A 287 21.09 -0.70 6.50
C LYS A 287 21.02 0.24 5.31
N SER A 288 21.66 -0.13 4.21
CA SER A 288 21.46 0.53 2.92
C SER A 288 20.16 0.03 2.28
N LEU A 289 19.29 0.96 1.93
CA LEU A 289 18.00 0.74 1.30
C LEU A 289 18.06 1.27 -0.14
N GLN A 290 18.24 0.38 -1.11
CA GLN A 290 18.13 0.73 -2.53
C GLN A 290 16.64 0.89 -2.85
N ILE A 291 16.19 2.14 -2.95
CA ILE A 291 14.78 2.50 -3.18
C ILE A 291 14.46 2.50 -4.67
N LEU A 292 15.36 3.07 -5.49
CA LEU A 292 15.29 3.04 -6.95
C LEU A 292 16.61 2.50 -7.50
N ASP A 293 16.54 1.59 -8.47
CA ASP A 293 17.67 0.82 -8.99
C ASP A 293 18.12 1.21 -10.41
N GLY A 294 17.45 2.18 -11.04
CA GLY A 294 17.70 2.63 -12.41
C GLY A 294 17.29 1.64 -13.50
N GLN A 295 16.88 0.41 -13.17
CA GLN A 295 16.57 -0.62 -14.16
C GLN A 295 15.10 -0.61 -14.57
N ASN A 296 14.19 -0.34 -13.63
CA ASN A 296 12.74 -0.39 -13.89
C ASN A 296 11.91 0.75 -13.27
N SER A 297 12.51 1.65 -12.49
CA SER A 297 11.77 2.68 -11.75
C SER A 297 12.39 4.08 -11.90
N ILE A 298 11.79 4.90 -12.77
CA ILE A 298 12.08 6.34 -12.85
C ILE A 298 11.01 7.10 -12.07
N LEU A 299 11.42 7.87 -11.06
CA LEU A 299 10.51 8.66 -10.24
C LEU A 299 10.45 10.11 -10.73
N GLN A 300 9.31 10.48 -11.30
CA GLN A 300 9.01 11.81 -11.83
C GLN A 300 8.92 12.90 -10.73
N PRO A 301 9.18 14.19 -11.03
CA PRO A 301 8.97 15.28 -10.08
C PRO A 301 7.56 15.29 -9.47
N GLY A 302 7.47 15.45 -8.15
CA GLY A 302 6.25 15.39 -7.34
C GLY A 302 5.63 14.00 -7.17
N ALA A 303 6.17 12.97 -7.82
CA ALA A 303 5.72 11.60 -7.66
C ALA A 303 6.22 10.97 -6.35
N ARG A 304 5.58 9.86 -5.95
CA ARG A 304 5.86 9.14 -4.71
C ARG A 304 6.17 7.67 -4.96
N PHE A 305 7.22 7.16 -4.32
CA PHE A 305 7.57 5.74 -4.31
C PHE A 305 7.40 5.19 -2.88
N SER A 306 6.57 4.16 -2.72
CA SER A 306 6.37 3.51 -1.42
C SER A 306 7.51 2.54 -1.13
N PHE A 307 8.02 2.52 0.09
CA PHE A 307 8.94 1.49 0.55
C PHE A 307 8.66 1.09 2.00
N ALA A 308 9.04 -0.14 2.34
CA ALA A 308 9.00 -0.64 3.70
C ALA A 308 10.30 -1.41 4.01
N THR A 309 10.73 -1.36 5.26
CA THR A 309 11.82 -2.20 5.78
C THR A 309 11.47 -2.69 7.17
N LEU A 310 11.64 -3.99 7.36
CA LEU A 310 11.77 -4.61 8.68
C LEU A 310 13.27 -4.71 9.00
N GLN A 311 13.63 -4.40 10.24
CA GLN A 311 14.99 -4.52 10.76
C GLN A 311 14.94 -5.10 12.17
N GLU A 312 15.68 -6.19 12.40
CA GLU A 312 15.96 -6.66 13.76
C GLU A 312 16.93 -5.70 14.44
N THR A 313 16.66 -5.37 15.70
CA THR A 313 17.34 -4.33 16.44
C THR A 313 17.21 -4.58 17.94
N THR A 314 17.75 -3.69 18.75
CA THR A 314 17.74 -3.78 20.22
C THR A 314 16.52 -3.02 20.79
N PRO A 315 16.00 -3.41 21.98
CA PRO A 315 14.82 -2.79 22.58
C PRO A 315 15.05 -1.35 23.09
N ASP A 316 16.30 -0.91 23.14
CA ASP A 316 16.77 0.38 23.65
C ASP A 316 16.88 1.47 22.57
N ILE A 317 16.56 1.18 21.31
CA ILE A 317 16.54 2.24 20.28
C ILE A 317 15.61 3.38 20.68
N ARG A 318 16.04 4.61 20.37
CA ARG A 318 15.31 5.85 20.63
C ARG A 318 15.12 6.70 19.40
N GLN A 319 15.88 6.48 18.33
CA GLN A 319 15.78 7.28 17.11
C GLN A 319 16.22 6.48 15.90
N ILE A 320 15.58 6.71 14.76
CA ILE A 320 16.11 6.31 13.45
C ILE A 320 16.57 7.55 12.70
N ARG A 321 17.73 7.49 12.04
CA ARG A 321 18.17 8.51 11.09
C ARG A 321 18.07 7.96 9.67
N LEU A 322 17.49 8.74 8.75
CA LEU A 322 17.60 8.50 7.32
C LEU A 322 18.47 9.58 6.67
N SER A 323 19.38 9.15 5.82
CA SER A 323 20.23 10.02 5.01
C SER A 323 20.38 9.49 3.59
N VAL A 324 20.72 10.39 2.65
CA VAL A 324 21.39 9.97 1.42
C VAL A 324 22.87 9.74 1.79
N PRO A 325 23.46 8.58 1.47
CA PRO A 325 24.87 8.32 1.76
C PRO A 325 25.77 9.20 0.89
N ASP A 326 26.78 9.81 1.50
CA ASP A 326 27.78 10.58 0.77
C ASP A 326 28.52 9.66 -0.23
N THR A 327 28.49 10.00 -1.52
CA THR A 327 29.25 9.28 -2.55
C THR A 327 30.78 9.42 -2.38
N ASN A 328 31.23 10.18 -1.37
CA ASN A 328 32.61 10.42 -1.00
C ASN A 328 32.87 10.07 0.48
N ASN A 329 32.62 8.82 0.91
CA ASN A 329 33.43 8.14 1.94
C ASN A 329 33.05 6.65 2.08
N SER A 330 33.71 5.80 1.30
CA SER A 330 33.78 4.37 1.62
C SER A 330 35.00 4.13 2.52
N PRO A 331 34.85 3.63 3.76
CA PRO A 331 35.97 3.07 4.51
C PRO A 331 36.35 1.72 3.88
N ALA A 332 37.09 1.78 2.78
CA ALA A 332 37.78 0.64 2.21
C ALA A 332 38.93 0.23 3.14
N SER A 333 38.64 -0.61 4.13
CA SER A 333 39.66 -1.20 5.00
C SER A 333 39.96 -2.63 4.56
N THR A 334 41.11 -2.78 3.89
CA THR A 334 42.12 -3.85 4.08
C THR A 334 41.67 -5.33 4.02
N THR A 335 42.29 -6.25 3.28
CA THR A 335 43.61 -6.24 2.61
C THR A 335 43.70 -7.47 1.70
N SER A 336 44.36 -7.37 0.54
CA SER A 336 45.24 -8.44 0.07
C SER A 336 46.34 -7.87 -0.81
N ASP A 337 47.57 -8.31 -0.53
CA ASP A 337 48.79 -7.99 -1.26
C ASP A 337 48.85 -8.71 -2.62
N ALA A 338 49.38 -8.01 -3.64
CA ALA A 338 50.31 -8.51 -4.66
C ALA A 338 50.36 -7.55 -5.87
N GLY A 339 51.57 -7.06 -6.23
CA GLY A 339 51.82 -6.50 -7.56
C GLY A 339 52.46 -5.11 -7.63
N LYS A 340 53.69 -4.96 -7.16
CA LYS A 340 54.49 -3.74 -7.33
C LYS A 340 55.73 -3.98 -8.19
N VAL A 341 55.61 -3.88 -9.53
CA VAL A 341 56.76 -3.80 -10.45
C VAL A 341 56.45 -2.96 -11.70
N VAL A 342 56.98 -1.73 -11.76
CA VAL A 342 57.64 -1.08 -12.92
C VAL A 342 58.57 0.00 -12.34
N PRO A 343 59.73 0.34 -12.96
CA PRO A 343 59.78 0.98 -14.28
C PRO A 343 60.74 0.31 -15.27
N ILE A 344 60.58 0.68 -16.55
CA ILE A 344 61.57 0.45 -17.61
C ILE A 344 62.40 1.72 -17.75
N GLN A 345 63.70 1.65 -17.46
CA GLN A 345 64.81 2.23 -18.25
C GLN A 345 66.15 1.74 -17.70
#